data_AF-A0A2E6AKF3-F1
#
_entry.id   AF-A0A2E6AKF3-F1
#
_cell.length_a   1.000
_cell.length_b   1.000
_cell.length_c   1.000
_cell.angle_alpha   90.00
_cell.angle_beta   90.00
_cell.angle_gamma   90.00
#
_symmetry.space_group_name_H-M   'P 1'
#
loop_
_entity.id
_entity.type
_entity.pdbx_description
1 polymer ?
#
loop_
_entity_poly.entity_id
_entity_poly.type
_entity_poly.pdbx_seq_one_letter_code
_entity_poly.pdbx_strand_id
1 'polypeptide(L)'
;PGDETINVQLAMSHDNRTWRRVADNATFLPTGESGQWDDGMIFVAPPVVRDNVVEFFYGGWDGPHDVSRRDAAIGLATLTRDRFVAVSATKPTATLQTTKFSFEAGELNVNADATEGRIRVALFNADGEVIPGFGLDDSVPITADVLQQPLQWNGSADLSSLAGRELSLLFEIQAGAKLFAYRTVPVPEPSAVWLIGAGLLTIALSRQSRSN
;
A
#
# COMPACT_ATOMS: atom_id res chain seq x y z
N PRO A 1 -31.74 -14.86 -19.06
CA PRO A 1 -30.69 -13.82 -18.92
C PRO A 1 -29.58 -14.38 -18.04
N GLY A 2 -28.34 -14.39 -18.52
CA GLY A 2 -27.24 -14.94 -17.73
C GLY A 2 -26.88 -14.09 -16.53
N ASP A 3 -26.22 -14.74 -15.58
CA ASP A 3 -25.68 -14.20 -14.34
C ASP A 3 -24.13 -14.25 -14.34
N GLU A 4 -23.52 -14.45 -15.51
CA GLU A 4 -22.06 -14.46 -15.71
C GLU A 4 -21.49 -13.05 -15.61
N THR A 5 -21.25 -12.61 -14.37
CA THR A 5 -20.55 -11.36 -14.05
C THR A 5 -19.03 -11.60 -13.97
N ILE A 6 -18.26 -10.55 -14.25
CA ILE A 6 -16.81 -10.56 -14.04
C ILE A 6 -16.47 -9.47 -13.03
N ASN A 7 -15.80 -9.88 -11.96
CA ASN A 7 -15.29 -8.99 -10.93
C ASN A 7 -13.76 -8.98 -10.91
N VAL A 8 -13.19 -7.99 -10.23
CA VAL A 8 -11.74 -7.84 -10.07
C VAL A 8 -11.37 -8.23 -8.65
N GLN A 9 -10.37 -9.10 -8.49
CA GLN A 9 -9.82 -9.51 -7.19
C GLN A 9 -8.30 -9.32 -7.16
N LEU A 10 -7.75 -9.08 -5.97
CA LEU A 10 -6.31 -8.95 -5.76
C LEU A 10 -5.63 -10.31 -5.59
N ALA A 11 -4.37 -10.37 -5.99
CA ALA A 11 -3.45 -11.46 -5.67
C ALA A 11 -2.07 -10.88 -5.36
N MET A 12 -1.31 -11.53 -4.47
CA MET A 12 0.05 -11.14 -4.11
C MET A 12 1.05 -12.27 -4.34
N SER A 13 2.30 -11.89 -4.61
CA SER A 13 3.45 -12.78 -4.70
C SER A 13 4.70 -12.08 -4.19
N HIS A 14 5.58 -12.82 -3.49
CA HIS A 14 6.90 -12.32 -3.07
C HIS A 14 8.01 -12.70 -4.06
N ASP A 15 7.77 -13.71 -4.91
CA ASP A 15 8.78 -14.30 -5.80
C ASP A 15 8.39 -14.20 -7.28
N ASN A 16 7.28 -13.54 -7.59
CA ASN A 16 6.63 -13.47 -8.90
C ASN A 16 6.30 -14.85 -9.53
N ARG A 17 6.30 -15.93 -8.74
CA ARG A 17 6.02 -17.30 -9.21
C ARG A 17 4.82 -17.90 -8.49
N THR A 18 4.80 -17.83 -7.17
CA THR A 18 3.69 -18.31 -6.36
C THR A 18 2.78 -17.15 -6.01
N TRP A 19 1.53 -17.24 -6.46
CA TRP A 19 0.50 -16.21 -6.25
C TRP A 19 -0.58 -16.74 -5.31
N ARG A 20 -1.02 -15.88 -4.40
CA ARG A 20 -2.16 -16.14 -3.51
C ARG A 20 -3.16 -15.01 -3.59
N ARG A 21 -4.45 -15.34 -3.59
CA ARG A 21 -5.51 -14.37 -3.38
C ARG A 21 -5.42 -13.82 -1.95
N VAL A 22 -5.88 -12.59 -1.77
CA VAL A 22 -5.82 -11.86 -0.48
C VAL A 22 -7.22 -11.44 -0.06
N ALA A 23 -7.36 -11.01 1.20
CA ALA A 23 -8.63 -10.55 1.76
C ALA A 23 -9.78 -11.54 1.52
N ASP A 24 -9.53 -12.83 1.75
CA ASP A 24 -10.51 -13.91 1.57
C ASP A 24 -11.23 -13.91 0.21
N ASN A 25 -10.50 -13.58 -0.85
CA ASN A 25 -11.01 -13.46 -2.22
C ASN A 25 -12.07 -12.35 -2.39
N ALA A 26 -12.05 -11.34 -1.53
CA ALA A 26 -12.95 -10.19 -1.66
C ALA A 26 -12.76 -9.51 -3.03
N THR A 27 -13.88 -9.06 -3.58
CA THR A 27 -13.90 -8.20 -4.76
C THR A 27 -13.19 -6.89 -4.44
N PHE A 28 -12.18 -6.55 -5.23
CA PHE A 28 -11.40 -5.32 -5.11
C PHE A 28 -12.09 -4.13 -5.77
N LEU A 29 -12.50 -4.31 -7.02
CA LEU A 29 -13.33 -3.36 -7.75
C LEU A 29 -14.63 -4.09 -8.09
N PRO A 30 -15.78 -3.73 -7.49
CA PRO A 30 -17.07 -4.30 -7.85
C PRO A 30 -17.64 -3.64 -9.10
N THR A 31 -18.61 -4.30 -9.74
CA THR A 31 -19.48 -3.68 -10.74
C THR A 31 -20.34 -2.58 -10.10
N GLY A 32 -20.92 -1.73 -10.95
CA GLY A 32 -21.91 -0.76 -10.52
C GLY A 32 -23.15 -1.42 -9.90
N GLU A 33 -23.95 -0.60 -9.22
CA GLU A 33 -25.29 -1.02 -8.77
C GLU A 33 -26.20 -1.31 -9.97
N SER A 34 -27.24 -2.12 -9.79
CA SER A 34 -28.16 -2.48 -10.88
C SER A 34 -28.73 -1.23 -11.59
N GLY A 35 -28.65 -1.22 -12.92
CA GLY A 35 -29.06 -0.12 -13.78
C GLY A 35 -27.97 0.92 -14.04
N GLN A 36 -26.79 0.80 -13.42
CA GLN A 36 -25.63 1.60 -13.78
C GLN A 36 -24.96 1.07 -15.05
N TRP A 37 -24.18 1.93 -15.71
CA TRP A 37 -23.58 1.66 -17.01
C TRP A 37 -22.51 0.54 -16.98
N ASP A 38 -22.05 0.14 -15.79
CA ASP A 38 -21.02 -0.87 -15.52
C ASP A 38 -21.51 -1.96 -14.55
N ASP A 39 -22.81 -2.23 -14.51
CA ASP A 39 -23.44 -3.16 -13.56
C ASP A 39 -23.31 -4.65 -13.93
N GLY A 40 -22.88 -4.97 -15.15
CA GLY A 40 -22.80 -6.35 -15.65
C GLY A 40 -21.39 -6.95 -15.58
N MET A 41 -20.38 -6.18 -15.97
CA MET A 41 -19.01 -6.69 -16.14
C MET A 41 -17.98 -5.57 -16.16
N ILE A 42 -16.82 -5.83 -15.55
CA ILE A 42 -15.69 -4.89 -15.54
C ILE A 42 -14.35 -5.58 -15.85
N PHE A 43 -13.46 -4.84 -16.52
CA PHE A 43 -12.07 -5.21 -16.74
C PHE A 43 -11.15 -4.04 -16.44
N VAL A 44 -10.12 -4.26 -15.62
CA VAL A 44 -9.19 -3.21 -15.19
C VAL A 44 -7.92 -3.19 -16.04
N ALA A 45 -7.48 -1.99 -16.43
CA ALA A 45 -6.18 -1.77 -17.06
C ALA A 45 -5.06 -1.73 -16.01
N PRO A 46 -3.78 -1.84 -16.40
CA PRO A 46 -2.67 -1.60 -15.49
C PRO A 46 -2.79 -0.21 -14.82
N PRO A 47 -2.56 -0.11 -13.50
CA PRO A 47 -2.75 1.13 -12.78
C PRO A 47 -1.69 2.19 -13.14
N VAL A 48 -2.07 3.45 -13.02
CA VAL A 48 -1.16 4.60 -13.11
C VAL A 48 -0.98 5.19 -11.71
N VAL A 49 0.26 5.33 -11.26
CA VAL A 49 0.57 5.96 -9.96
C VAL A 49 0.93 7.42 -10.20
N ARG A 50 0.15 8.34 -9.61
CA ARG A 50 0.42 9.79 -9.61
C ARG A 50 0.46 10.27 -8.16
N ASP A 51 1.64 10.66 -7.71
CA ASP A 51 1.90 11.10 -6.34
C ASP A 51 1.43 10.07 -5.29
N ASN A 52 0.34 10.39 -4.59
CA ASN A 52 -0.27 9.59 -3.53
C ASN A 52 -1.57 8.92 -3.98
N VAL A 53 -1.85 8.90 -5.28
CA VAL A 53 -3.06 8.30 -5.87
C VAL A 53 -2.66 7.22 -6.88
N VAL A 54 -3.38 6.10 -6.82
CA VAL A 54 -3.35 5.03 -7.81
C VAL A 54 -4.64 5.11 -8.61
N GLU A 55 -4.51 5.31 -9.92
CA GLU A 55 -5.60 5.42 -10.88
C GLU A 55 -5.79 4.09 -11.61
N PHE A 56 -7.00 3.55 -11.57
CA PHE A 56 -7.43 2.35 -12.29
C PHE A 56 -8.43 2.75 -13.37
N PHE A 57 -7.95 2.88 -14.59
CA PHE A 57 -8.84 2.95 -15.75
C PHE A 57 -9.43 1.55 -15.99
N TYR A 58 -10.74 1.48 -16.17
CA TYR A 58 -11.42 0.20 -16.39
C TYR A 58 -12.46 0.33 -17.51
N GLY A 59 -12.67 -0.75 -18.25
CA GLY A 59 -13.83 -0.91 -19.13
C GLY A 59 -14.98 -1.50 -18.34
N GLY A 60 -16.19 -0.96 -18.54
CA GLY A 60 -17.43 -1.45 -17.93
C GLY A 60 -18.52 -1.65 -18.97
N TRP A 61 -19.46 -2.54 -18.66
CA TRP A 61 -20.62 -2.87 -19.50
C TRP A 61 -21.90 -2.99 -18.68
N ASP A 62 -23.03 -2.60 -19.28
CA ASP A 62 -24.39 -2.62 -18.70
C ASP A 62 -25.12 -3.98 -18.85
N GLY A 63 -24.35 -5.05 -19.03
CA GLY A 63 -24.89 -6.38 -19.27
C GLY A 63 -23.87 -7.48 -19.01
N PRO A 64 -24.35 -8.71 -18.72
CA PRO A 64 -23.49 -9.84 -18.37
C PRO A 64 -22.63 -10.30 -19.54
N HIS A 65 -21.65 -11.16 -19.25
CA HIS A 65 -20.70 -11.63 -20.25
C HIS A 65 -21.34 -12.44 -21.39
N ASP A 66 -22.45 -13.13 -21.12
CA ASP A 66 -23.09 -14.09 -22.01
C ASP A 66 -24.15 -13.50 -22.97
N VAL A 67 -24.38 -12.18 -22.93
CA VAL A 67 -25.31 -11.51 -23.86
C VAL A 67 -24.61 -10.92 -25.07
N SER A 68 -25.31 -10.93 -26.21
CA SER A 68 -24.77 -10.44 -27.49
C SER A 68 -24.85 -8.93 -27.68
N ARG A 69 -25.62 -8.22 -26.85
CA ARG A 69 -25.79 -6.76 -26.90
C ARG A 69 -25.66 -6.20 -25.49
N ARG A 70 -24.82 -5.17 -25.38
CA ARG A 70 -24.50 -4.38 -24.19
C ARG A 70 -23.76 -3.14 -24.65
N ASP A 71 -23.96 -2.04 -23.94
CA ASP A 71 -23.20 -0.81 -24.13
C ASP A 71 -21.94 -0.84 -23.27
N ALA A 72 -20.91 -0.10 -23.68
CA ALA A 72 -19.61 -0.09 -23.03
C ALA A 72 -19.12 1.34 -22.84
N ALA A 73 -18.46 1.59 -21.70
CA ALA A 73 -17.73 2.84 -21.47
C ALA A 73 -16.45 2.61 -20.67
N ILE A 74 -15.68 3.69 -20.49
CA ILE A 74 -14.46 3.70 -19.69
C ILE A 74 -14.72 4.49 -18.42
N GLY A 75 -14.43 3.86 -17.28
CA GLY A 75 -14.47 4.48 -15.96
C GLY A 75 -13.07 4.70 -15.38
N LEU A 76 -13.03 5.46 -14.28
CA LEU A 76 -11.85 5.67 -13.47
C LEU A 76 -12.19 5.39 -12.01
N ALA A 77 -11.52 4.40 -11.42
CA ALA A 77 -11.48 4.19 -9.99
C ALA A 77 -10.15 4.72 -9.43
N THR A 78 -10.16 5.24 -8.21
CA THR A 78 -8.95 5.76 -7.56
C THR A 78 -8.77 5.16 -6.17
N LEU A 79 -7.52 5.02 -5.77
CA LEU A 79 -7.11 4.51 -4.47
C LEU A 79 -5.96 5.34 -3.93
N THR A 80 -5.95 5.64 -2.64
CA THR A 80 -4.75 6.21 -2.00
C THR A 80 -3.60 5.22 -2.06
N ARG A 81 -2.40 5.70 -2.38
CA ARG A 81 -1.19 4.89 -2.54
C ARG A 81 -0.97 3.94 -1.37
N ASP A 82 -0.61 2.70 -1.71
CA ASP A 82 -0.32 1.60 -0.79
C ASP A 82 -1.49 1.19 0.12
N ARG A 83 -2.75 1.55 -0.19
CA ARG A 83 -3.95 1.18 0.60
C ARG A 83 -4.82 0.08 -0.02
N PHE A 84 -4.20 -0.93 -0.63
CA PHE A 84 -4.91 -2.01 -1.33
C PHE A 84 -5.68 -2.94 -0.39
N VAL A 85 -5.08 -3.27 0.76
CA VAL A 85 -5.64 -4.14 1.80
C VAL A 85 -5.18 -3.59 3.14
N ALA A 86 -6.05 -3.66 4.15
CA ALA A 86 -5.71 -3.30 5.53
C ALA A 86 -5.74 -4.52 6.44
N VAL A 87 -4.89 -4.49 7.47
CA VAL A 87 -5.03 -5.34 8.66
C VAL A 87 -5.79 -4.56 9.72
N SER A 88 -6.82 -5.19 10.29
CA SER A 88 -7.64 -4.61 11.35
C SER A 88 -7.98 -5.66 12.40
N ALA A 89 -8.21 -5.20 13.63
CA ALA A 89 -8.57 -6.09 14.72
C ALA A 89 -10.06 -6.47 14.66
N THR A 90 -10.35 -7.77 14.78
CA THR A 90 -11.73 -8.31 14.92
C THR A 90 -12.19 -8.40 16.38
N LYS A 91 -11.25 -8.23 17.31
CA LYS A 91 -11.42 -8.12 18.75
C LYS A 91 -11.05 -6.71 19.20
N PRO A 92 -11.24 -6.30 20.47
CA PRO A 92 -10.86 -4.96 20.93
C PRO A 92 -9.42 -4.57 20.59
N THR A 93 -8.51 -5.54 20.61
CA THR A 93 -7.12 -5.42 20.12
C THR A 93 -6.70 -6.69 19.39
N ALA A 94 -5.75 -6.56 18.46
CA ALA A 94 -5.04 -7.64 17.80
C ALA A 94 -3.55 -7.30 17.66
N THR A 95 -2.70 -8.32 17.54
CA THR A 95 -1.27 -8.13 17.29
C THR A 95 -0.84 -8.74 15.96
N LEU A 96 0.12 -8.09 15.30
CA LEU A 96 0.75 -8.55 14.07
C LEU A 96 2.27 -8.40 14.22
N GLN A 97 3.00 -9.51 14.15
CA GLN A 97 4.47 -9.48 14.11
C GLN A 97 4.97 -9.69 12.68
N THR A 98 5.87 -8.82 12.22
CA THR A 98 6.48 -8.94 10.90
C THR A 98 7.53 -10.04 10.87
N THR A 99 7.89 -10.50 9.68
CA THR A 99 9.17 -11.20 9.49
C THR A 99 10.32 -10.26 9.83
N LYS A 100 11.48 -10.84 10.15
CA LYS A 100 12.70 -10.07 10.39
C LYS A 100 13.17 -9.40 9.10
N PHE A 101 13.79 -8.22 9.23
CA PHE A 101 14.39 -7.48 8.12
C PHE A 101 15.66 -6.75 8.59
N SER A 102 16.60 -6.55 7.68
CA SER A 102 17.80 -5.74 7.93
C SER A 102 17.43 -4.25 7.91
N PHE A 103 17.76 -3.54 8.98
CA PHE A 103 17.60 -2.10 9.10
C PHE A 103 18.96 -1.42 8.97
N GLU A 104 19.22 -0.80 7.82
CA GLU A 104 20.51 -0.15 7.56
C GLU A 104 20.64 1.16 8.33
N ALA A 105 19.78 2.15 8.04
CA ALA A 105 19.69 3.44 8.73
C ALA A 105 18.42 4.18 8.28
N GLY A 106 18.03 5.22 9.02
CA GLY A 106 16.94 6.13 8.65
C GLY A 106 15.74 6.01 9.58
N GLU A 107 14.55 6.03 8.99
CA GLU A 107 13.28 6.01 9.71
C GLU A 107 12.46 4.77 9.37
N LEU A 108 11.54 4.43 10.27
CA LEU A 108 10.45 3.49 9.99
C LEU A 108 9.16 4.29 9.87
N ASN A 109 8.52 4.23 8.70
CA ASN A 109 7.30 4.96 8.41
C ASN A 109 6.10 4.01 8.26
N VAL A 110 4.93 4.47 8.65
CA VAL A 110 3.66 3.73 8.55
C VAL A 110 2.65 4.43 7.65
N ASN A 111 1.83 3.63 6.97
CA ASN A 111 0.59 4.04 6.31
C ASN A 111 -0.58 3.38 7.06
N ALA A 112 -1.42 4.18 7.69
CA ALA A 112 -2.50 3.71 8.54
C ALA A 112 -3.66 4.70 8.56
N ASP A 113 -4.86 4.19 8.80
CA ASP A 113 -6.00 4.99 9.26
C ASP A 113 -6.36 4.53 10.66
N ALA A 114 -5.99 5.35 11.65
CA ALA A 114 -6.28 5.10 13.05
C ALA A 114 -7.20 6.18 13.64
N THR A 115 -8.03 6.82 12.82
CA THR A 115 -8.97 7.87 13.30
C THR A 115 -10.02 7.35 14.28
N GLU A 116 -10.39 6.07 14.16
CA GLU A 116 -11.36 5.38 15.03
C GLU A 116 -10.72 4.41 16.02
N GLY A 117 -9.39 4.44 16.17
CA GLY A 117 -8.66 3.52 17.03
C GLY A 117 -7.25 4.02 17.34
N ARG A 118 -6.35 3.08 17.60
CA ARG A 118 -4.92 3.39 17.74
C ARG A 118 -4.06 2.24 17.29
N ILE A 119 -2.83 2.56 16.86
CA ILE A 119 -1.78 1.59 16.60
C ILE A 119 -0.57 1.94 17.46
N ARG A 120 -0.03 0.95 18.17
CA ARG A 120 1.25 1.02 18.88
C ARG A 120 2.21 0.01 18.27
N VAL A 121 3.51 0.27 18.35
CA VAL A 121 4.51 -0.57 17.72
C VAL A 121 5.66 -0.83 18.68
N ALA A 122 6.11 -2.08 18.78
CA ALA A 122 7.34 -2.44 19.48
C ALA A 122 8.37 -3.00 18.50
N LEU A 123 9.65 -2.76 18.80
CA LEU A 123 10.78 -3.33 18.06
C LEU A 123 11.36 -4.52 18.81
N PHE A 124 11.65 -5.56 18.04
CA PHE A 124 12.28 -6.79 18.50
C PHE A 124 13.62 -6.99 17.80
N ASN A 125 14.61 -7.50 18.53
CA ASN A 125 15.94 -7.82 18.02
C ASN A 125 15.96 -9.17 17.24
N ALA A 126 17.14 -9.55 16.76
CA ALA A 126 17.37 -10.82 16.07
C ALA A 126 17.06 -12.05 16.95
N ASP A 127 17.13 -11.94 18.27
CA ASP A 127 16.83 -13.02 19.20
C ASP A 127 15.32 -13.12 19.54
N GLY A 128 14.50 -12.19 19.03
CA GLY A 128 13.07 -12.14 19.31
C GLY A 128 12.74 -11.54 20.67
N GLU A 129 13.62 -10.70 21.21
CA GLU A 129 13.42 -9.95 22.45
C GLU A 129 13.09 -8.49 22.15
N VAL A 130 12.25 -7.88 22.98
CA VAL A 130 11.93 -6.44 22.88
C VAL A 130 13.20 -5.63 23.14
N ILE A 131 13.48 -4.67 22.26
CA ILE A 131 14.62 -3.77 22.43
C ILE A 131 14.28 -2.76 23.53
N PRO A 132 15.11 -2.61 24.58
CA PRO A 132 14.85 -1.64 25.66
C PRO A 132 14.66 -0.22 25.12
N GLY A 133 13.60 0.46 25.55
CA GLY A 133 13.22 1.80 25.08
C GLY A 133 12.42 1.83 23.78
N PHE A 134 12.14 0.66 23.17
CA PHE A 134 11.33 0.52 21.97
C PHE A 134 10.16 -0.47 22.15
N GLY A 135 9.64 -0.58 23.39
CA GLY A 135 8.47 -1.40 23.71
C GLY A 135 7.14 -0.72 23.36
N LEU A 136 6.03 -1.43 23.57
CA LEU A 136 4.68 -0.88 23.34
C LEU A 136 4.34 0.28 24.28
N ASP A 137 4.90 0.29 25.49
CA ASP A 137 4.70 1.36 26.47
C ASP A 137 5.58 2.59 26.17
N ASP A 138 6.68 2.39 25.46
CA ASP A 138 7.52 3.48 24.93
C ASP A 138 6.93 4.08 23.64
N SER A 139 6.06 3.34 22.95
CA SER A 139 5.53 3.72 21.64
C SER A 139 4.60 4.94 21.72
N VAL A 140 4.87 5.95 20.89
CA VAL A 140 3.93 7.05 20.65
C VAL A 140 2.82 6.52 19.74
N PRO A 141 1.54 6.52 20.18
CA PRO A 141 0.46 5.90 19.43
C PRO A 141 0.13 6.69 18.16
N ILE A 142 -0.19 5.96 17.08
CA ILE A 142 -0.78 6.51 15.87
C ILE A 142 -2.30 6.53 16.05
N THR A 143 -2.92 7.70 15.92
CA THR A 143 -4.37 7.93 16.13
C THR A 143 -5.00 8.79 15.02
N ALA A 144 -4.37 8.85 13.86
CA ALA A 144 -4.78 9.69 12.74
C ALA A 144 -4.77 8.90 11.43
N ASP A 145 -5.36 9.50 10.39
CA ASP A 145 -5.22 9.02 9.02
C ASP A 145 -3.91 9.55 8.42
N VAL A 146 -2.94 8.65 8.23
CA VAL A 146 -1.58 8.99 7.80
C VAL A 146 -1.10 8.11 6.66
N LEU A 147 -0.49 8.76 5.67
CA LEU A 147 0.10 8.06 4.55
C LEU A 147 1.57 7.70 4.80
N GLN A 148 2.28 8.58 5.50
CA GLN A 148 3.71 8.45 5.82
C GLN A 148 3.97 9.14 7.16
N GLN A 149 3.91 8.38 8.25
CA GLN A 149 4.24 8.88 9.58
C GLN A 149 5.43 8.10 10.17
N PRO A 150 6.49 8.79 10.65
CA PRO A 150 7.57 8.12 11.36
C PRO A 150 7.06 7.51 12.66
N LEU A 151 7.41 6.25 12.88
CA LEU A 151 7.21 5.58 14.16
C LEU A 151 8.11 6.22 15.21
N GLN A 152 7.55 6.45 16.39
CA GLN A 152 8.25 7.11 17.48
C GLN A 152 8.15 6.32 18.77
N TRP A 153 9.24 6.36 19.53
CA TRP A 153 9.34 5.83 20.88
C TRP A 153 9.91 6.90 21.79
N ASN A 154 9.29 7.09 22.97
CA ASN A 154 9.67 8.14 23.92
C ASN A 154 9.73 9.55 23.27
N GLY A 155 8.86 9.81 22.29
CA GLY A 155 8.81 11.08 21.54
C GLY A 155 9.91 11.28 20.50
N SER A 156 10.72 10.25 20.21
CA SER A 156 11.80 10.30 19.23
C SER A 156 11.59 9.28 18.11
N ALA A 157 11.89 9.67 16.88
CA ALA A 157 11.99 8.78 15.71
C ALA A 157 13.44 8.34 15.45
N ASP A 158 14.38 8.66 16.34
CA ASP A 158 15.80 8.34 16.16
C ASP A 158 16.05 6.83 16.36
N LEU A 159 16.46 6.18 15.28
CA LEU A 159 16.82 4.76 15.22
C LEU A 159 18.31 4.56 14.94
N SER A 160 19.14 5.59 15.07
CA SER A 160 20.58 5.53 14.77
C SER A 160 21.32 4.44 15.55
N SER A 161 20.92 4.17 16.79
CA SER A 161 21.49 3.09 17.63
C SER A 161 21.18 1.68 17.12
N LEU A 162 20.19 1.56 16.23
CA LEU A 162 19.72 0.32 15.64
C LEU A 162 20.23 0.11 14.21
N ALA A 163 21.02 1.05 13.67
CA ALA A 163 21.62 0.94 12.34
C ALA A 163 22.44 -0.35 12.18
N GLY A 164 22.27 -1.01 11.03
CA GLY A 164 22.92 -2.28 10.67
C GLY A 164 22.39 -3.51 11.42
N ARG A 165 21.28 -3.42 12.15
CA ARG A 165 20.71 -4.54 12.92
C ARG A 165 19.57 -5.24 12.17
N GLU A 166 19.37 -6.51 12.46
CA GLU A 166 18.15 -7.23 12.09
C GLU A 166 17.05 -6.95 13.12
N LEU A 167 15.89 -6.52 12.64
CA LEU A 167 14.74 -6.10 13.44
C LEU A 167 13.47 -6.82 13.02
N SER A 168 12.49 -6.91 13.92
CA SER A 168 11.08 -7.15 13.56
C SER A 168 10.15 -6.21 14.31
N LEU A 169 8.97 -5.95 13.75
CA LEU A 169 7.97 -5.05 14.31
C LEU A 169 6.79 -5.85 14.85
N LEU A 170 6.37 -5.55 16.07
CA LEU A 170 5.09 -5.99 16.62
C LEU A 170 4.13 -4.81 16.63
N PHE A 171 3.11 -4.86 15.78
CA PHE A 171 2.00 -3.92 15.80
C PHE A 171 0.93 -4.41 16.77
N GLU A 172 0.54 -3.56 17.72
CA GLU A 172 -0.71 -3.69 18.46
C GLU A 172 -1.75 -2.76 17.81
N ILE A 173 -2.81 -3.34 17.28
CA ILE A 173 -3.86 -2.66 16.51
C ILE A 173 -5.15 -2.72 17.32
N GLN A 174 -5.72 -1.58 17.66
CA GLN A 174 -7.04 -1.49 18.29
C GLN A 174 -8.15 -1.62 17.22
N ALA A 175 -9.31 -2.15 17.62
CA ALA A 175 -10.52 -2.11 16.79
C ALA A 175 -10.80 -0.67 16.29
N GLY A 176 -11.22 -0.53 15.03
CA GLY A 176 -11.38 0.76 14.35
C GLY A 176 -10.14 1.22 13.58
N ALA A 177 -8.93 0.79 13.97
CA ALA A 177 -7.71 1.11 13.23
C ALA A 177 -7.44 0.14 12.06
N LYS A 178 -6.82 0.68 11.01
CA LYS A 178 -6.42 0.00 9.77
C LYS A 178 -4.94 0.23 9.52
N LEU A 179 -4.15 -0.83 9.53
CA LEU A 179 -2.75 -0.81 9.10
C LEU A 179 -2.67 -1.22 7.63
N PHE A 180 -2.18 -0.35 6.76
CA PHE A 180 -2.05 -0.67 5.32
C PHE A 180 -0.64 -1.13 4.97
N ALA A 181 0.38 -0.39 5.42
CA ALA A 181 1.77 -0.69 5.11
C ALA A 181 2.74 -0.11 6.15
N TYR A 182 3.96 -0.63 6.16
CA TYR A 182 5.12 -0.02 6.80
C TYR A 182 6.31 -0.08 5.84
N ARG A 183 7.29 0.81 6.02
CA ARG A 183 8.50 0.82 5.20
C ARG A 183 9.68 1.45 5.94
N THR A 184 10.88 1.05 5.57
CA THR A 184 12.09 1.81 5.88
C THR A 184 12.18 3.01 4.94
N VAL A 185 12.57 4.16 5.48
CA VAL A 185 12.92 5.35 4.71
C VAL A 185 14.38 5.64 5.02
N PRO A 186 15.30 5.36 4.08
CA PRO A 186 16.71 5.66 4.27
C PRO A 186 16.93 7.13 4.58
N VAL A 187 17.96 7.45 5.37
CA VAL A 187 18.46 8.82 5.44
C VAL A 187 18.76 9.26 4.00
N PRO A 188 18.24 10.41 3.53
CA PRO A 188 18.63 10.90 2.22
C PRO A 188 20.15 11.03 2.22
N GLU A 189 20.81 10.37 1.26
CA GLU A 189 22.22 10.66 0.99
C GLU A 189 22.35 12.18 0.89
N PRO A 190 23.30 12.83 1.61
CA PRO A 190 23.51 14.26 1.45
C PRO A 190 23.73 14.48 -0.04
N SER A 191 22.76 15.14 -0.67
CA SER A 191 22.66 15.24 -2.12
C SER A 191 24.03 15.56 -2.66
N ALA A 192 24.59 14.65 -3.48
CA ALA A 192 25.81 14.93 -4.19
C ALA A 192 25.64 16.31 -4.81
N VAL A 193 26.42 17.28 -4.33
CA VAL A 193 26.43 18.64 -4.87
C VAL A 193 26.95 18.50 -6.29
N TRP A 194 26.04 18.33 -7.25
CA TRP A 194 26.37 18.43 -8.65
C TRP A 194 26.73 19.88 -8.89
N LEU A 195 28.03 20.17 -8.96
CA LEU A 195 28.54 21.39 -9.59
C LEU A 195 28.11 21.32 -11.06
N ILE A 196 26.97 21.91 -11.39
CA ILE A 196 26.53 22.03 -12.78
C ILE A 196 27.40 23.11 -13.43
N GLY A 197 28.48 22.67 -14.08
CA GLY A 197 29.12 23.44 -15.14
C GLY A 197 28.10 23.65 -16.27
N ALA A 198 27.88 24.91 -16.63
CA ALA A 198 26.90 25.30 -17.65
C ALA A 198 27.14 24.58 -18.98
N GLY A 199 26.12 23.86 -19.45
CA GLY A 199 26.04 23.30 -20.80
C GLY A 199 24.58 23.00 -21.15
N LEU A 200 24.05 23.68 -22.16
CA LEU A 200 22.67 23.52 -22.64
C LEU A 200 22.39 22.05 -23.02
N LEU A 201 21.36 21.46 -22.41
CA LEU A 201 20.79 20.19 -22.85
C LEU A 201 19.55 20.47 -23.72
N THR A 202 19.64 20.18 -25.02
CA THR A 202 18.49 20.16 -25.93
C THR A 202 17.88 18.76 -25.92
N ILE A 203 16.63 18.62 -25.49
CA ILE A 203 15.90 17.35 -25.49
C ILE A 203 15.38 17.10 -26.92
N ALA A 204 15.86 16.03 -27.56
CA ALA A 204 15.28 15.50 -28.80
C ALA A 204 14.43 14.27 -28.46
N LEU A 205 13.10 14.39 -28.56
CA LEU A 205 12.17 13.26 -28.52
C LEU A 205 12.12 12.63 -29.92
N SER A 206 12.63 11.42 -30.08
CA SER A 206 12.40 10.62 -31.30
C SER A 206 11.14 9.76 -31.13
N ARG A 207 10.09 10.03 -31.92
CA ARG A 207 8.96 9.11 -32.12
C ARG A 207 9.41 7.95 -33.02
N GLN A 208 9.28 6.71 -32.56
CA GLN A 208 9.25 5.55 -33.46
C GLN A 208 7.81 5.36 -33.94
N SER A 209 7.55 5.64 -35.22
CA SER A 209 6.38 5.11 -35.93
C SER A 209 6.67 3.69 -36.36
N ARG A 210 5.84 2.72 -35.95
CA ARG A 210 5.80 1.42 -36.63
C ARG A 210 4.94 1.57 -37.89
N SER A 211 5.51 1.22 -39.05
CA SER A 211 4.78 1.04 -40.30
C SER A 211 4.27 -0.40 -40.41
N ASN A 212 2.97 -0.51 -40.68
CA ASN A 212 2.14 -1.67 -41.07
C ASN A 212 2.47 -3.05 -40.51
#